data_AF-A0A958C8D2-F1
#
_entry.id   AF-A0A958C8D2-F1
#
_cell.length_a   1.000
_cell.length_b   1.000
_cell.length_c   1.000
_cell.angle_alpha   90.00
_cell.angle_beta   90.00
_cell.angle_gamma   90.00
#
_symmetry.space_group_name_H-M   'P 1'
#
loop_
_entity.id
_entity.type
_entity.pdbx_description
1 polymer ?
#
loop_
_entity_poly.entity_id
_entity_poly.type
_entity_poly.pdbx_seq_one_letter_code
_entity_poly.pdbx_strand_id
1 'polypeptide(L)' 'VVVIKDLKIKGSSSVVKVGTKVRNIRLVEGDHNIDCKIEGIGAMQLKSEFVRKA' A
#
# COMPACT_ATOMS: atom_id res chain seq x y z
N VAL A 1 -0.85 -9.78 -2.72
CA VAL A 1 -0.18 -8.87 -1.76
C VAL A 1 -1.23 -8.13 -0.97
N VAL A 2 -1.12 -8.21 0.35
CA VAL A 2 -2.07 -7.67 1.31
C VAL A 2 -1.35 -6.77 2.31
N VAL A 3 -2.01 -5.71 2.75
CA VAL A 3 -1.48 -4.83 3.80
C VAL A 3 -1.63 -5.53 5.16
N ILE A 4 -0.59 -5.51 5.98
CA ILE A 4 -0.58 -6.20 7.29
C ILE A 4 -0.89 -5.29 8.48
N LYS A 5 -0.99 -3.98 8.26
CA LYS A 5 -1.30 -2.98 9.30
C LYS A 5 -2.29 -1.95 8.76
N ASP A 6 -3.02 -1.30 9.68
CA ASP A 6 -3.82 -0.14 9.32
C ASP A 6 -2.90 1.05 9.06
N LEU A 7 -3.00 1.64 7.86
CA LEU A 7 -2.24 2.81 7.48
C LEU A 7 -3.19 3.99 7.31
N LYS A 8 -3.02 5.01 8.14
CA LYS A 8 -3.72 6.28 7.96
C LYS A 8 -3.00 7.10 6.91
N ILE A 9 -3.71 7.48 5.86
CA ILE A 9 -3.15 8.31 4.80
C ILE A 9 -3.14 9.75 5.26
N LYS A 10 -1.97 10.40 5.20
CA LYS A 10 -1.87 11.83 5.47
C LYS A 10 -2.47 12.59 4.28
N GLY A 11 -3.44 13.47 4.53
CA GLY A 11 -4.13 14.25 3.49
C GLY A 11 -5.43 13.63 2.96
N SER A 12 -5.84 12.47 3.48
CA SER A 12 -7.16 11.88 3.24
C SER A 12 -7.77 11.39 4.55
N SER A 13 -9.08 11.48 4.69
CA SER A 13 -9.79 10.86 5.83
C SER A 13 -9.91 9.33 5.69
N SER A 14 -9.39 8.76 4.60
CA SER A 14 -9.44 7.32 4.34
C SER A 14 -8.29 6.59 5.04
N VAL A 15 -8.62 5.47 5.66
CA VAL A 15 -7.67 4.56 6.32
C VAL A 15 -7.57 3.29 5.48
N VAL A 16 -6.35 2.90 5.11
CA VAL A 16 -6.09 1.59 4.50
C VAL A 16 -6.13 0.58 5.61
N LYS A 17 -7.12 -0.32 5.59
CA LYS A 17 -7.22 -1.33 6.64
C LYS A 17 -6.29 -2.52 6.39
N VAL A 18 -5.89 -3.19 7.46
CA VAL A 18 -5.26 -4.51 7.38
C VAL A 18 -6.15 -5.46 6.56
N GLY A 19 -5.53 -6.25 5.69
CA GLY A 19 -6.23 -7.12 4.74
C GLY A 19 -6.63 -6.44 3.43
N THR A 20 -6.39 -5.13 3.26
CA THR A 20 -6.64 -4.46 1.98
C THR A 20 -5.76 -5.08 0.90
N LYS A 21 -6.39 -5.49 -0.21
CA LYS A 21 -5.70 -6.10 -1.35
C LYS A 21 -5.16 -5.00 -2.26
N VAL A 22 -3.86 -5.04 -2.51
CA VAL A 22 -3.18 -4.09 -3.40
C VAL A 22 -2.98 -4.72 -4.76
N ARG A 23 -3.27 -3.96 -5.82
CA ARG A 23 -3.21 -4.40 -7.23
C ARG A 23 -2.19 -3.55 -7.99
N ASN A 24 -1.73 -4.04 -9.15
CA ASN A 24 -0.77 -3.35 -10.02
C ASN A 24 0.54 -2.95 -9.30
N ILE A 25 1.26 -3.96 -8.81
CA ILE A 25 2.45 -3.80 -7.97
C ILE A 25 3.68 -3.66 -8.87
N ARG A 26 4.45 -2.61 -8.66
CA ARG A 26 5.74 -2.37 -9.30
C ARG A 26 6.81 -2.22 -8.23
N LEU A 27 7.94 -2.88 -8.44
CA LEU A 27 9.10 -2.72 -7.58
C LEU A 27 9.89 -1.53 -8.10
N VAL A 28 10.20 -0.59 -7.22
CA VAL A 28 10.93 0.63 -7.55
C VAL A 28 12.16 0.72 -6.65
N GLU A 29 13.27 1.20 -7.19
CA GLU A 29 14.46 1.46 -6.40
C GLU A 29 14.33 2.84 -5.73
N GLY A 30 14.36 2.87 -4.40
CA GLY A 30 14.14 4.07 -3.58
C GLY A 30 13.81 3.74 -2.12
N ASP A 31 13.47 4.75 -1.32
CA ASP A 31 13.04 4.55 0.08
C ASP A 31 11.69 3.82 0.20
N HIS A 32 10.82 3.95 -0.81
CA HIS A 32 9.57 3.19 -0.91
C HIS A 32 9.69 2.18 -2.04
N ASN A 33 9.89 0.91 -1.68
CA ASN A 33 10.25 -0.12 -2.66
C ASN A 33 9.06 -0.63 -3.49
N ILE A 34 7.83 -0.30 -3.10
CA ILE A 34 6.63 -0.86 -3.70
C ILE A 34 5.72 0.27 -4.15
N ASP A 35 5.61 0.46 -5.44
CA ASP A 35 4.54 1.25 -6.04
C ASP A 35 3.34 0.34 -6.31
N CYS A 36 2.16 0.74 -5.87
CA CYS A 36 0.97 -0.09 -5.97
C CYS A 36 -0.29 0.76 -6.07
N LYS A 37 -1.40 0.17 -6.52
CA LYS A 37 -2.69 0.85 -6.61
C LYS A 37 -3.70 0.20 -5.65
N ILE A 38 -4.32 1.04 -4.83
CA ILE A 38 -5.43 0.66 -3.95
C ILE A 38 -6.74 1.13 -4.61
N GLU A 39 -7.69 0.22 -4.74
CA GLU A 39 -9.04 0.55 -5.24
C GLU A 39 -9.73 1.50 -4.25
N GLY A 40 -10.18 2.66 -4.75
CA GLY A 40 -10.83 3.72 -3.96
C GLY A 40 -9.91 4.83 -3.45
N ILE A 41 -8.58 4.63 -3.44
CA ILE A 41 -7.61 5.63 -2.95
C ILE A 41 -6.69 6.11 -4.08
N GLY A 42 -6.32 5.21 -5.00
CA GLY A 42 -5.42 5.53 -6.11
C GLY A 42 -4.04 4.89 -5.99
N ALA A 43 -3.05 5.49 -6.64
CA ALA A 43 -1.67 5.03 -6.60
C ALA A 43 -1.02 5.42 -5.26
N MET A 44 -0.30 4.48 -4.65
CA MET A 44 0.35 4.65 -3.37
C MET A 44 1.68 3.90 -3.39
N GLN A 45 2.69 4.55 -2.83
CA GLN A 45 3.98 3.93 -2.59
C GLN A 45 4.02 3.43 -1.14
N LEU A 46 4.32 2.15 -0.96
CA LEU A 46 4.40 1.47 0.31
C LEU A 46 5.82 0.95 0.52
N LYS A 47 6.22 0.88 1.79
CA LYS A 47 7.43 0.15 2.20
C LYS A 47 7.10 -1.34 2.30
N SER A 48 8.05 -2.18 1.91
CA SER A 48 7.92 -3.65 1.93
C SER A 48 7.54 -4.21 3.30
N GLU A 49 7.91 -3.52 4.38
CA GLU A 49 7.60 -3.89 5.77
C GLU A 49 6.09 -3.89 6.09
N PHE A 50 5.26 -3.16 5.34
CA PHE A 50 3.83 -3.04 5.60
C PHE A 50 2.95 -3.92 4.71
N VAL A 51 3.56 -4.72 3.83
CA VAL A 51 2.84 -5.59 2.92
C VAL A 51 3.39 -7.01 2.99
N ARG A 52 2.50 -7.99 2.87
CA ARG A 52 2.85 -9.40 2.81
C ARG A 52 2.42 -9.99 1.48
N LYS A 53 3.28 -10.85 0.93
CA LYS A 53 2.91 -11.73 -0.16
C LYS A 53 1.98 -12.82 0.41
N ALA A 54 0.71 -12.72 0.03
CA ALA A 54 -0.33 -13.73 0.16
C ALA A 54 -0.79 -14.08 -1.25
#